data_AF-A0AAE0AG45-F1
#
_entry.id   AF-A0AAE0AG45-F1
#
_cell.length_a   1.000
_cell.length_b   1.000
_cell.length_c   1.000
_cell.angle_alpha   90.00
_cell.angle_beta   90.00
_cell.angle_gamma   90.00
#
_symmetry.space_group_name_H-M   'P 1'
#
loop_
_entity.id
_entity.type
_entity.pdbx_description
1 polymer ?
#
loop_
_entity_poly.entity_id
_entity_poly.type
_entity_poly.pdbx_seq_one_letter_code
_entity_poly.pdbx_strand_id
1 'polypeptide(L)' 'MAKFSMTKYLTAVTLFIINLKVLYAEPSCPVVLKNIDEVPRCQSNFYLYGAAKAVNGGSSIQLTNSGGSSAGQVMYK' A
#
# COMPACT_ATOMS: atom_id res chain seq x y z
N MET A 1 47.32 22.17 -10.85
CA MET A 1 46.81 21.37 -9.72
C MET A 1 45.29 21.39 -9.78
N ALA A 2 44.66 20.24 -10.01
CA ALA A 2 43.20 20.16 -10.01
C ALA A 2 42.72 20.51 -8.60
N LYS A 3 41.91 21.57 -8.47
CA LYS A 3 41.28 21.91 -7.20
C LYS A 3 40.35 20.76 -6.83
N PHE A 4 40.76 19.97 -5.84
CA PHE A 4 39.97 18.86 -5.33
C PHE A 4 38.69 19.45 -4.74
N SER A 5 37.60 19.36 -5.49
CA SER A 5 36.32 19.93 -5.06
C SER A 5 35.65 18.93 -4.11
N MET A 6 36.17 18.89 -2.87
CA MET A 6 35.65 18.03 -1.80
C MET A 6 34.13 18.16 -1.63
N THR A 7 33.60 19.36 -1.86
CA THR A 7 32.17 19.65 -1.83
C THR A 7 31.37 18.79 -2.80
N LYS A 8 31.84 18.59 -4.03
CA LYS A 8 31.11 17.77 -5.04
C LYS A 8 31.03 16.30 -4.64
N TYR A 9 32.13 15.78 -4.10
CA TYR A 9 32.18 14.40 -3.61
C TYR A 9 31.26 14.21 -2.40
N LEU A 10 31.25 15.17 -1.49
CA LEU A 10 30.39 15.14 -0.31
C LEU A 10 28.90 15.19 -0.72
N THR A 11 28.54 16.02 -1.70
CA THR A 11 27.18 16.04 -2.26
C THR A 11 26.81 14.71 -2.91
N ALA A 12 27.71 14.11 -3.70
CA ALA A 12 27.46 12.83 -4.36
C ALA A 12 27.26 11.69 -3.34
N VAL A 13 28.10 11.63 -2.30
CA VAL A 13 27.96 10.66 -1.20
C VAL A 13 26.63 10.84 -0.47
N THR A 14 26.24 12.09 -0.21
CA THR A 14 24.96 12.39 0.47
C THR A 14 23.77 11.92 -0.37
N LEU A 15 23.78 12.21 -1.68
CA LEU A 15 22.74 11.73 -2.61
C LEU A 15 22.70 10.20 -2.67
N PHE A 16 23.86 9.54 -2.71
CA PHE A 16 23.94 8.08 -2.71
C PHE A 16 23.29 7.47 -1.47
N ILE A 17 23.59 8.01 -0.28
CA ILE A 17 22.98 7.56 0.98
C ILE A 17 21.46 7.77 0.99
N ILE A 18 20.96 8.90 0.47
CA ILE A 18 19.52 9.17 0.37
C ILE A 18 18.84 8.13 -0.53
N ASN A 19 19.42 7.83 -1.70
CA ASN A 19 18.86 6.84 -2.62
C ASN A 19 18.84 5.43 -1.99
N LEU A 20 19.88 5.05 -1.24
CA LEU A 20 19.89 3.80 -0.49
C LEU A 20 18.79 3.76 0.59
N LYS A 21 18.55 4.87 1.29
CA LYS A 21 17.45 4.96 2.26
C LYS A 21 16.08 4.85 1.61
N VAL A 22 15.88 5.44 0.43
CA VAL A 22 14.62 5.31 -0.33
C VAL A 22 14.44 3.89 -0.86
N LEU A 23 15.51 3.24 -1.31
CA LEU A 23 15.48 1.85 -1.78
C LEU A 23 15.23 0.85 -0.64
N TYR A 24 15.76 1.14 0.55
CA TYR A 24 15.55 0.35 1.77
C TYR A 24 14.27 0.72 2.53
N ALA A 25 13.60 1.82 2.14
CA ALA A 25 12.29 2.12 2.68
C ALA A 25 11.37 0.96 2.30
N GLU A 26 10.89 0.22 3.30
CA GLU A 26 9.86 -0.78 3.08
C GLU A 26 8.71 -0.11 2.31
N PRO A 27 8.21 -0.73 1.23
CA PRO A 27 7.11 -0.14 0.48
C PRO A 27 5.96 0.11 1.46
N SER A 28 5.62 1.38 1.65
CA SER A 28 4.39 1.76 2.33
C SER A 28 3.29 1.03 1.60
N CYS A 29 2.62 0.14 2.32
CA CYS A 29 1.61 -0.75 1.79
C CYS A 29 0.74 -0.04 0.75
N PRO A 30 0.93 -0.30 -0.56
CA PRO A 30 0.01 0.24 -1.54
C PRO A 30 -1.36 -0.32 -1.16
N VAL A 31 -2.40 0.52 -1.18
CA VAL A 31 -3.78 0.09 -0.97
C VAL A 31 -4.13 -0.85 -2.13
N VAL A 32 -3.75 -2.11 -2.00
CA VAL A 32 -4.01 -3.13 -3.00
C VAL A 32 -5.26 -3.86 -2.54
N LEU A 33 -6.31 -3.77 -3.34
CA LEU A 33 -7.57 -4.49 -3.16
C LEU A 33 -7.41 -5.96 -3.58
N LYS A 34 -6.33 -6.62 -3.16
CA LYS A 34 -6.01 -8.00 -3.52
C LYS A 34 -5.85 -8.80 -2.25
N ASN A 35 -6.70 -9.82 -2.12
CA ASN A 35 -6.76 -10.79 -1.02
C ASN A 35 -7.10 -10.16 0.33
N ILE A 36 -8.37 -9.86 0.52
CA ILE A 36 -8.96 -9.38 1.78
C ILE A 36 -8.78 -10.40 2.92
N ASP A 37 -8.65 -11.69 2.58
CA ASP A 37 -8.63 -12.81 3.53
C ASP A 37 -7.20 -13.33 3.86
N GLU A 38 -6.13 -12.81 3.24
CA GLU A 38 -4.74 -13.17 3.57
C GLU A 38 -3.99 -12.02 4.26
N VAL A 39 -3.39 -12.27 5.42
CA VAL A 39 -2.66 -11.30 6.26
C VAL A 39 -1.37 -11.95 6.78
N PRO A 40 -0.23 -11.26 7.09
CA PRO A 40 0.08 -9.81 7.07
C PRO A 40 1.44 -9.44 6.42
N ARG A 41 1.44 -8.39 5.61
CA ARG A 41 2.37 -7.25 5.81
C ARG A 41 1.63 -5.93 5.67
N CYS A 42 0.62 -5.94 4.80
CA CYS A 42 -0.40 -4.92 4.66
C CYS A 42 -1.71 -5.53 5.11
N GLN A 43 -2.01 -5.45 6.40
CA GLN A 43 -3.31 -5.88 6.92
C GLN A 43 -4.39 -5.14 6.12
N SER A 44 -5.23 -5.90 5.41
CA SER A 44 -6.34 -5.37 4.62
C SER A 44 -7.29 -4.62 5.57
N ASN A 45 -7.08 -3.32 5.65
CA ASN A 45 -7.66 -2.41 6.64
C ASN A 45 -9.07 -1.96 6.22
N PHE A 46 -9.92 -2.85 5.75
CA PHE A 46 -11.26 -2.48 5.29
C PHE A 46 -12.33 -2.93 6.29
N TYR A 47 -13.16 -1.98 6.72
CA TYR A 47 -14.42 -2.27 7.40
C TYR A 47 -15.52 -2.48 6.37
N LEU A 48 -16.25 -3.58 6.51
CA LEU A 48 -17.40 -3.93 5.69
C LEU A 48 -18.67 -3.71 6.51
N TYR A 49 -19.65 -2.99 5.93
CA TYR A 49 -20.93 -2.69 6.58
C TYR A 49 -22.11 -3.07 5.69
N GLY A 50 -23.25 -3.37 6.31
CA GLY A 50 -24.48 -3.71 5.62
C GLY A 50 -24.36 -5.04 4.87
N ALA A 51 -24.77 -5.06 3.60
CA ALA A 51 -24.66 -6.24 2.75
C ALA A 51 -23.24 -6.51 2.20
N ALA A 52 -22.25 -5.67 2.53
CA ALA A 52 -20.91 -5.79 2.00
C ALA A 52 -20.18 -7.02 2.57
N LYS A 53 -19.61 -7.86 1.70
CA LYS A 53 -18.84 -9.05 2.09
C LYS A 53 -17.71 -9.36 1.09
N ALA A 54 -16.65 -9.99 1.58
CA ALA A 54 -15.61 -10.56 0.74
C ALA A 54 -16.14 -11.80 0.00
N VAL A 55 -15.81 -11.94 -1.28
CA VAL A 55 -16.17 -13.09 -2.13
C VAL A 55 -14.93 -13.55 -2.90
N ASN A 56 -14.99 -14.75 -3.49
CA ASN A 56 -13.89 -15.36 -4.25
C ASN A 56 -12.57 -15.42 -3.44
N GLY A 57 -12.65 -15.91 -2.19
CA GLY A 57 -11.49 -16.02 -1.30
C GLY A 57 -10.81 -14.69 -1.00
N GLY A 58 -11.59 -13.61 -0.90
CA GLY A 58 -11.09 -12.27 -0.59
C GLY A 58 -10.53 -11.50 -1.80
N SER A 59 -10.59 -12.05 -3.01
CA SER A 59 -10.14 -11.33 -4.21
C SER A 59 -11.12 -10.26 -4.70
N SER A 60 -12.36 -10.24 -4.19
CA SER A 60 -13.38 -9.26 -4.57
C SER A 60 -14.32 -8.92 -3.40
N ILE A 61 -14.93 -7.74 -3.44
CA ILE A 61 -15.96 -7.31 -2.50
C ILE A 61 -17.30 -7.22 -3.22
N GLN A 62 -18.29 -7.94 -2.69
CA GLN A 62 -19.67 -7.77 -3.07
C GLN A 62 -20.31 -6.72 -2.16
N LEU A 63 -20.80 -5.61 -2.71
CA LEU A 63 -21.46 -4.53 -1.96
C LEU A 63 -22.95 -4.80 -1.72
N THR A 64 -23.60 -5.54 -2.61
CA THR A 64 -25.05 -5.77 -2.59
C THR A 64 -25.38 -7.22 -2.90
N ASN A 65 -26.47 -7.71 -2.30
CA ASN A 65 -27.00 -9.03 -2.60
C ASN A 65 -27.95 -8.98 -3.81
N SER A 66 -27.98 -10.07 -4.58
CA SER A 66 -28.95 -10.26 -5.65
C SER A 66 -30.34 -10.58 -5.09
N GLY A 67 -31.40 -10.06 -5.72
CA GLY A 67 -32.78 -10.47 -5.42
C GLY A 67 -33.64 -9.46 -4.64
N GLY A 68 -33.19 -8.21 -4.49
CA GLY A 68 -33.99 -7.16 -3.86
C GLY A 68 -33.20 -5.87 -3.64
N SER A 69 -33.82 -4.91 -2.96
CA SER A 69 -33.12 -3.69 -2.53
C SER A 69 -32.09 -4.06 -1.47
N SER A 70 -30.82 -3.76 -1.74
CA SER A 70 -29.69 -4.08 -0.87
C SER A 70 -28.67 -2.94 -0.92
N ALA A 71 -28.07 -2.64 0.22
CA ALA A 71 -27.00 -1.65 0.34
C ALA A 71 -25.89 -2.18 1.24
N GLY A 72 -24.64 -1.91 0.86
CA GLY A 72 -23.46 -2.23 1.64
C GLY A 72 -22.38 -1.19 1.39
N GLN A 73 -21.47 -1.07 2.35
CA GLN A 73 -20.41 -0.06 2.35
C GLN A 73 -19.07 -0.70 2.67
N VAL A 74 -18.02 -0.17 2.05
CA VAL A 74 -16.62 -0.50 2.34
C VAL A 74 -15.95 0.79 2.80
N MET A 75 -15.24 0.74 3.91
CA MET A 75 -14.48 1.87 4.43
C MET A 75 -13.06 1.44 4.75
N TYR A 76 -12.08 2.23 4.34
CA TYR A 76 -10.70 2.03 4.78
C TYR A 76 -10.56 2.53 6.24
N LYS A 77 -9.84 1.76 7.06
CA LYS A 77 -9.55 2.05 8.46
C LYS A 77 -8.61 3.25 8.62
#